data_AF-A0A2V6TVL0-F1
#
_entry.id   AF-A0A2V6TVL0-F1
#
_cell.length_a   1.000
_cell.length_b   1.000
_cell.length_c   1.000
_cell.angle_alpha   90.00
_cell.angle_beta   90.00
_cell.angle_gamma   90.00
#
_symmetry.space_group_name_H-M   'P 1'
#
loop_
_entity.id
_entity.type
_entity.pdbx_description
1 polymer ?
#
loop_
_entity_poly.entity_id
_entity_poly.type
_entity_poly.pdbx_seq_one_letter_code
_entity_poly.pdbx_strand_id
1 'polypeptide(L)'
;MKSPKLLLIGLDSVDSALVRRWAGEGHLPTMARLLASGAVAPIVTPEAVLEGGVWPTFLTSQSPATHGMFAYQQLKRGTYDLEVALHADRLPVPPFWEHLSRAGKRVTIIDAPFARTAKRLNGMQVTNWGAHDAWSWARSSYPASLIDDLVRRFGDHPVPSCNLGRKRTAAEYQRFREHLIEGVRRTRRLFRVSLRRPPFLALP
;
A
#
# COMPACT_ATOMS: atom_id res chain seq x y z
N MET A 1 -3.75 -23.89 -20.91
CA MET A 1 -4.59 -22.76 -20.45
C MET A 1 -3.69 -21.61 -19.99
N LYS A 2 -4.02 -20.35 -20.27
CA LYS A 2 -3.27 -19.21 -19.70
C LYS A 2 -3.54 -19.15 -18.19
N SER A 3 -2.50 -19.03 -17.38
CA SER A 3 -2.68 -18.82 -15.93
C SER A 3 -3.48 -17.52 -15.69
N PRO A 4 -4.45 -17.52 -14.78
CA PRO A 4 -5.23 -16.32 -14.47
C PRO A 4 -4.33 -15.24 -13.88
N LYS A 5 -4.69 -13.97 -14.12
CA LYS A 5 -4.04 -12.82 -13.48
C LYS A 5 -4.67 -12.59 -12.11
N LEU A 6 -3.85 -12.36 -11.10
CA LEU A 6 -4.28 -12.02 -9.75
C LEU A 6 -4.18 -10.50 -9.54
N LEU A 7 -5.22 -9.90 -8.96
CA LEU A 7 -5.22 -8.52 -8.48
C LEU A 7 -5.53 -8.54 -6.99
N LEU A 8 -4.66 -7.94 -6.20
CA LEU A 8 -4.84 -7.74 -4.77
C LEU A 8 -5.01 -6.25 -4.49
N ILE A 9 -6.06 -5.88 -3.77
CA ILE A 9 -6.34 -4.51 -3.34
C ILE A 9 -6.45 -4.52 -1.82
N GLY A 10 -5.52 -3.84 -1.15
CA GLY A 10 -5.61 -3.56 0.28
C GLY A 10 -6.28 -2.22 0.51
N LEU A 11 -7.24 -2.17 1.43
CA LEU A 11 -7.89 -0.95 1.87
C LEU A 11 -7.53 -0.71 3.34
N ASP A 12 -6.64 0.25 3.58
CA ASP A 12 -6.17 0.55 4.93
C ASP A 12 -7.28 1.23 5.75
N SER A 13 -7.41 0.83 7.02
CA SER A 13 -8.29 1.44 8.01
C SER A 13 -9.77 1.48 7.60
N VAL A 14 -10.18 0.57 6.71
CA VAL A 14 -11.57 0.43 6.26
C VAL A 14 -12.32 -0.51 7.19
N ASP A 15 -13.34 0.03 7.87
CA ASP A 15 -14.25 -0.75 8.69
C ASP A 15 -15.18 -1.62 7.83
N SER A 16 -15.12 -2.95 8.04
CA SER A 16 -15.88 -3.90 7.23
C SER A 16 -17.39 -3.84 7.48
N ALA A 17 -17.85 -3.44 8.66
CA ALA A 17 -19.26 -3.30 8.98
C ALA A 17 -19.84 -2.07 8.27
N LEU A 18 -19.11 -0.95 8.23
CA LEU A 18 -19.50 0.23 7.45
C LEU A 18 -19.56 -0.07 5.96
N VAL A 19 -18.59 -0.80 5.41
CA VAL A 19 -18.62 -1.23 4.00
C VAL A 19 -19.85 -2.05 3.68
N ARG A 20 -20.19 -3.04 4.53
CA ARG A 20 -21.38 -3.88 4.34
C ARG A 20 -22.67 -3.08 4.41
N ARG A 21 -22.78 -2.19 5.41
CA ARG A 21 -23.93 -1.30 5.58
C ARG A 21 -24.13 -0.42 4.34
N TRP A 22 -23.11 0.33 3.93
CA TRP A 22 -23.19 1.23 2.78
C TRP A 22 -23.34 0.50 1.44
N ALA A 23 -22.85 -0.74 1.33
CA ALA A 23 -23.14 -1.58 0.18
C ALA A 23 -24.62 -1.97 0.13
N GLY A 24 -25.22 -2.35 1.27
CA GLY A 24 -26.65 -2.67 1.38
C GLY A 24 -27.57 -1.47 1.16
N GLU A 25 -27.14 -0.26 1.56
CA GLU A 25 -27.84 1.01 1.31
C GLU A 25 -27.67 1.52 -0.13
N GLY A 26 -26.89 0.83 -0.97
CA GLY A 26 -26.69 1.19 -2.39
C GLY A 26 -25.61 2.24 -2.66
N HIS A 27 -24.89 2.71 -1.64
CA HIS A 27 -23.82 3.71 -1.77
C HIS A 27 -22.52 3.13 -2.37
N LEU A 28 -22.28 1.82 -2.21
CA LEU A 28 -21.08 1.13 -2.70
C LEU A 28 -21.42 0.01 -3.69
N PRO A 29 -21.93 0.31 -4.90
CA PRO A 29 -22.46 -0.70 -5.83
C PRO A 29 -21.41 -1.71 -6.32
N THR A 30 -20.14 -1.29 -6.42
CA THR A 30 -19.06 -2.21 -6.78
C THR A 30 -18.75 -3.19 -5.64
N MET A 31 -18.76 -2.73 -4.39
CA MET A 31 -18.55 -3.60 -3.23
C MET A 31 -19.74 -4.54 -3.04
N ALA A 32 -20.97 -4.05 -3.19
CA ALA A 32 -22.18 -4.88 -3.16
C ALA A 32 -22.09 -6.06 -4.13
N ARG A 33 -21.68 -5.79 -5.38
CA ARG A 33 -21.47 -6.85 -6.38
C ARG A 33 -20.39 -7.84 -5.97
N LEU A 34 -19.24 -7.38 -5.48
CA LEU A 34 -18.14 -8.27 -5.06
C LEU A 34 -18.53 -9.14 -3.85
N LEU A 35 -19.28 -8.58 -2.90
CA LEU A 35 -19.78 -9.30 -1.73
C LEU A 35 -20.80 -10.37 -2.12
N ALA A 36 -21.60 -10.14 -3.16
CA ALA A 36 -22.64 -11.07 -3.62
C ALA A 36 -22.11 -12.18 -4.54
N SER A 37 -21.06 -11.92 -5.33
CA SER A 37 -20.55 -12.87 -6.33
C SER A 37 -19.22 -13.52 -5.97
N GLY A 38 -18.58 -13.10 -4.87
CA GLY A 38 -17.30 -13.61 -4.40
C GLY A 38 -17.38 -14.39 -3.09
N ALA A 39 -16.27 -15.02 -2.71
CA ALA A 39 -16.10 -15.57 -1.37
C ALA A 39 -15.78 -14.44 -0.39
N VAL A 40 -16.48 -14.39 0.73
CA VAL A 40 -16.32 -13.38 1.77
C VAL A 40 -16.13 -14.08 3.10
N ALA A 41 -15.04 -13.75 3.79
CA ALA A 41 -14.74 -14.28 5.12
C ALA A 41 -14.30 -13.15 6.06
N PRO A 42 -14.68 -13.18 7.34
CA PRO A 42 -14.05 -12.32 8.34
C PRO A 42 -12.59 -12.72 8.53
N ILE A 43 -11.73 -11.73 8.71
CA ILE A 43 -10.32 -11.91 9.07
C ILE A 43 -10.14 -11.26 10.44
N VAL A 44 -9.49 -11.98 11.35
CA VAL A 44 -9.16 -11.48 12.68
C VAL A 44 -7.69 -11.14 12.71
N THR A 45 -7.38 -9.92 13.15
CA THR A 45 -6.02 -9.52 13.51
C THR A 45 -5.71 -10.10 14.90
N PRO A 46 -4.68 -10.95 15.07
CA PRO A 46 -4.32 -11.46 16.39
C PRO A 46 -3.99 -10.30 17.34
N GLU A 47 -4.34 -10.44 18.63
CA GLU A 47 -4.16 -9.39 19.64
C GLU A 47 -2.68 -8.94 19.79
N ALA A 48 -1.74 -9.85 19.57
CA ALA A 48 -0.30 -9.54 19.59
C ALA A 48 0.17 -8.66 18.40
N VAL A 49 -0.68 -8.47 17.39
CA VAL A 49 -0.41 -7.58 16.25
C VAL A 49 -1.01 -6.22 16.57
N LEU A 50 -0.16 -5.32 17.08
CA LEU A 50 -0.52 -3.92 17.26
C LEU A 50 -0.74 -3.23 15.89
N GLU A 51 -1.27 -2.01 15.91
CA GLU A 51 -1.67 -1.27 14.71
C GLU A 51 -0.54 -1.12 13.69
N GLY A 52 0.69 -0.91 14.17
CA GLY A 52 1.88 -0.83 13.31
C GLY A 52 2.30 -2.17 12.70
N GLY A 53 1.95 -3.29 13.32
CA GLY A 53 2.40 -4.63 12.92
C GLY A 53 1.60 -5.26 11.78
N VAL A 54 0.39 -4.76 11.48
CA VAL A 54 -0.54 -5.39 10.52
C VAL A 54 0.06 -5.49 9.12
N TRP A 55 0.58 -4.38 8.59
CA TRP A 55 1.17 -4.35 7.25
C TRP A 55 2.46 -5.16 7.18
N PRO A 56 3.49 -4.98 8.03
CA PRO A 56 4.66 -5.85 8.06
C PRO A 56 4.32 -7.34 8.13
N THR A 57 3.31 -7.72 8.94
CA THR A 57 2.80 -9.09 9.04
C THR A 57 2.25 -9.56 7.69
N PHE A 58 1.38 -8.75 7.07
CA PHE A 58 0.77 -9.04 5.78
C PHE A 58 1.82 -9.17 4.66
N LEU A 59 2.77 -8.23 4.59
CA LEU A 59 3.80 -8.23 3.54
C LEU A 59 4.70 -9.45 3.65
N THR A 60 5.12 -9.83 4.87
CA THR A 60 6.12 -10.89 5.08
C THR A 60 5.52 -12.26 5.30
N SER A 61 4.22 -12.35 5.58
CA SER A 61 3.57 -13.58 6.07
C SER A 61 4.23 -14.12 7.36
N GLN A 62 4.79 -13.24 8.18
CA GLN A 62 5.45 -13.57 9.45
C GLN A 62 4.79 -12.81 10.59
N SER A 63 4.85 -13.35 11.81
CA SER A 63 4.32 -12.66 12.98
C SER A 63 5.22 -11.50 13.43
N PRO A 64 4.71 -10.53 14.23
CA PRO A 64 5.53 -9.49 14.84
C PRO A 64 6.66 -10.02 15.72
N ALA A 65 6.49 -11.19 16.33
CA ALA A 65 7.58 -11.85 17.07
C ALA A 65 8.77 -12.24 16.17
N THR A 66 8.52 -12.50 14.89
CA THR A 66 9.56 -12.82 13.89
C THR A 66 10.15 -11.57 13.27
N HIS A 67 9.32 -10.63 12.81
CA HIS A 67 9.81 -9.45 12.08
C HIS A 67 10.15 -8.26 12.99
N GLY A 68 9.78 -8.29 14.27
CA GLY A 68 10.18 -7.31 15.29
C GLY A 68 9.56 -5.91 15.14
N MET A 69 8.55 -5.75 14.28
CA MET A 69 7.89 -4.46 14.02
C MET A 69 6.51 -4.49 14.66
N PHE A 70 6.38 -3.89 15.83
CA PHE A 70 5.14 -3.94 16.62
C PHE A 70 4.31 -2.66 16.45
N ALA A 71 4.89 -1.50 16.76
CA ALA A 71 4.20 -0.22 16.75
C ALA A 71 5.04 0.86 16.08
N TYR A 72 4.48 2.06 15.92
CA TYR A 72 5.21 3.22 15.36
C TYR A 72 6.51 3.52 16.13
N GLN A 73 6.43 3.56 17.45
CA GLN A 73 7.56 3.74 18.36
C GLN A 73 7.71 2.52 19.28
N GLN A 74 8.96 2.18 19.60
CA GLN A 74 9.26 1.14 20.59
C GLN A 74 10.52 1.50 21.39
N LEU A 75 10.73 0.80 22.51
CA LEU A 75 11.98 0.90 23.25
C LEU A 75 13.14 0.32 22.45
N LYS A 76 14.22 1.08 22.35
CA LYS A 76 15.48 0.59 21.78
C LYS A 76 16.04 -0.49 22.71
N ARG A 77 16.36 -1.65 22.15
CA ARG A 77 16.87 -2.79 22.93
C ARG A 77 18.10 -2.40 23.75
N GLY A 78 18.04 -2.64 25.06
CA GLY A 78 19.15 -2.37 25.99
C GLY A 78 19.24 -0.92 26.47
N THR A 79 18.29 -0.05 26.12
CA THR A 79 18.23 1.33 26.63
C THR A 79 16.81 1.70 27.07
N TYR A 80 16.64 2.90 27.65
CA TYR A 80 15.33 3.50 27.93
C TYR A 80 14.88 4.47 26.83
N ASP A 81 15.60 4.53 25.71
CA ASP A 81 15.30 5.43 24.62
C ASP A 81 14.19 4.86 23.74
N LEU A 82 13.42 5.75 23.12
CA LEU A 82 12.47 5.39 22.07
C LEU A 82 13.12 5.47 20.69
N GLU A 83 12.72 4.58 19.80
CA GLU A 83 13.05 4.61 18.38
C GLU A 83 11.80 4.50 17.51
N VAL A 84 11.84 5.08 16.30
CA VAL A 84 10.82 4.85 15.28
C VAL A 84 11.07 3.45 14.70
N ALA A 85 10.23 2.51 15.09
CA ALA A 85 10.39 1.09 14.74
C ALA A 85 9.76 0.74 13.39
N LEU A 86 8.75 1.50 12.99
CA LEU A 86 7.95 1.21 11.81
C LEU A 86 8.54 1.87 10.54
N HIS A 87 9.81 1.56 10.27
CA HIS A 87 10.54 2.07 9.11
C HIS A 87 10.73 0.95 8.06
N ALA A 88 10.56 1.26 6.77
CA ALA A 88 10.47 0.23 5.73
C ALA A 88 11.78 -0.58 5.52
N ASP A 89 12.93 -0.02 5.87
CA ASP A 89 14.21 -0.74 5.85
C ASP A 89 14.42 -1.71 7.02
N ARG A 90 13.62 -1.61 8.08
CA ARG A 90 13.68 -2.52 9.23
C ARG A 90 13.01 -3.86 8.96
N LEU A 91 12.26 -3.99 7.86
CA LEU A 91 11.63 -5.25 7.49
C LEU A 91 12.72 -6.32 7.25
N PRO A 92 12.83 -7.34 8.12
CA PRO A 92 13.95 -8.29 8.08
C PRO A 92 13.71 -9.40 7.06
N VAL A 93 12.47 -9.58 6.63
CA VAL A 93 12.04 -10.61 5.67
C VAL A 93 11.56 -9.91 4.40
N PRO A 94 11.93 -10.41 3.20
CA PRO A 94 11.39 -9.89 1.95
C PRO A 94 9.86 -10.02 1.91
N PRO A 95 9.16 -9.05 1.32
CA PRO A 95 7.72 -9.16 1.13
C PRO A 95 7.36 -10.27 0.13
N PHE A 96 6.16 -10.83 0.23
CA PHE A 96 5.74 -12.04 -0.50
C PHE A 96 5.91 -11.93 -2.02
N TRP A 97 5.79 -10.73 -2.59
CA TRP A 97 5.94 -10.52 -4.03
C TRP A 97 7.38 -10.70 -4.52
N GLU A 98 8.40 -10.53 -3.68
CA GLU A 98 9.77 -10.89 -4.06
C GLU A 98 9.91 -12.39 -4.27
N HIS A 99 9.25 -13.22 -3.46
CA HIS A 99 9.22 -14.66 -3.65
C HIS A 99 8.52 -15.04 -4.96
N LEU A 100 7.38 -14.40 -5.27
CA LEU A 100 6.68 -14.59 -6.55
C LEU A 100 7.56 -14.20 -7.74
N SER A 101 8.28 -13.08 -7.63
CA SER A 101 9.23 -12.61 -8.64
C SER A 101 10.35 -13.62 -8.88
N ARG A 102 10.99 -14.14 -7.81
CA ARG A 102 12.05 -15.16 -7.90
C ARG A 102 11.53 -16.48 -8.50
N ALA A 103 10.26 -16.80 -8.29
CA ALA A 103 9.58 -17.92 -8.93
C ALA A 103 9.16 -17.64 -10.39
N GLY A 104 9.66 -16.57 -11.01
CA GLY A 104 9.41 -16.23 -12.42
C GLY A 104 8.04 -15.59 -12.69
N LYS A 105 7.25 -15.25 -11.66
CA LYS A 105 5.98 -14.52 -11.85
C LYS A 105 6.25 -13.04 -12.08
N ARG A 106 5.46 -12.45 -12.98
CA ARG A 106 5.49 -10.99 -13.16
C ARG A 106 4.66 -10.31 -12.08
N VAL A 107 5.24 -9.33 -11.41
CA VAL A 107 4.60 -8.61 -10.31
C VAL A 107 4.56 -7.10 -10.54
N THR A 108 3.47 -6.46 -10.13
CA THR A 108 3.31 -5.00 -10.13
C THR A 108 2.82 -4.59 -8.74
N ILE A 109 3.59 -3.78 -8.04
CA ILE A 109 3.30 -3.31 -6.68
C ILE A 109 3.22 -1.78 -6.73
N ILE A 110 2.17 -1.20 -6.17
CA ILE A 110 1.99 0.25 -6.11
C ILE A 110 1.55 0.58 -4.69
N ASP A 111 2.34 1.40 -4.00
CA ASP A 111 2.04 1.99 -2.69
C ASP A 111 1.58 0.97 -1.64
N ALA A 112 2.27 -0.18 -1.57
CA ALA A 112 2.13 -1.09 -0.44
C ALA A 112 2.72 -0.41 0.82
N PRO A 113 1.95 -0.24 1.91
CA PRO A 113 2.43 0.47 3.10
C PRO A 113 3.63 -0.21 3.75
N PHE A 114 4.56 0.60 4.25
CA PHE A 114 5.80 0.21 4.93
C PHE A 114 6.73 -0.65 4.08
N ALA A 115 6.57 -0.62 2.75
CA ALA A 115 7.42 -1.34 1.82
C ALA A 115 8.56 -0.45 1.31
N ARG A 116 9.79 -0.98 1.36
CA ARG A 116 10.90 -0.41 0.59
C ARG A 116 10.88 -0.93 -0.83
N THR A 117 11.42 -0.15 -1.76
CA THR A 117 11.62 -0.60 -3.13
C THR A 117 12.56 -1.81 -3.17
N ALA A 118 12.10 -2.91 -3.78
CA ALA A 118 12.90 -4.11 -3.94
C ALA A 118 14.07 -3.88 -4.90
N LYS A 119 15.19 -4.57 -4.65
CA LYS A 119 16.43 -4.41 -5.44
C LYS A 119 16.34 -5.07 -6.82
N ARG A 120 15.58 -6.17 -6.94
CA ARG A 120 15.42 -6.95 -8.17
C ARG A 120 14.01 -7.54 -8.23
N LEU A 121 13.23 -7.13 -9.23
CA LEU A 121 11.91 -7.69 -9.49
C LEU A 121 11.73 -8.06 -10.96
N ASN A 122 11.01 -9.14 -11.23
CA ASN A 122 10.42 -9.45 -12.51
C ASN A 122 9.13 -8.62 -12.66
N GLY A 123 9.28 -7.32 -12.90
CA GLY A 123 8.16 -6.40 -13.01
C GLY A 123 8.49 -5.03 -12.44
N MET A 124 7.54 -4.42 -11.73
CA MET A 124 7.72 -3.07 -11.20
C MET A 124 7.19 -2.91 -9.78
N GLN A 125 7.76 -1.95 -9.08
CA GLN A 125 7.29 -1.49 -7.78
C GLN A 125 7.33 0.03 -7.74
N VAL A 126 6.32 0.65 -7.15
CA VAL A 126 6.29 2.07 -6.82
C VAL A 126 5.99 2.17 -5.33
N THR A 127 6.78 2.96 -4.61
CA THR A 127 6.57 3.23 -3.17
C THR A 127 6.40 4.73 -2.97
N ASN A 128 5.47 5.08 -2.09
CA ASN A 128 5.21 6.44 -1.63
C ASN A 128 4.96 7.45 -2.77
N TRP A 129 4.20 7.04 -3.80
CA TRP A 129 3.63 8.00 -4.76
C TRP A 129 2.42 8.72 -4.15
N GLY A 130 1.50 7.99 -3.53
CA GLY A 130 0.35 8.50 -2.77
C GLY A 130 0.12 7.82 -1.42
N ALA A 131 1.08 7.02 -0.95
CA ALA A 131 0.98 6.32 0.33
C ALA A 131 1.09 7.29 1.53
N HIS A 132 0.50 6.91 2.67
CA HIS A 132 0.45 7.72 3.88
C HIS A 132 1.77 7.69 4.69
N ASP A 133 2.58 6.66 4.48
CA ASP A 133 3.81 6.37 5.22
C ASP A 133 5.08 6.93 4.53
N ALA A 134 4.99 8.08 3.86
CA ALA A 134 6.13 8.72 3.22
C ALA A 134 7.28 9.10 4.19
N TRP A 135 7.01 9.12 5.50
CA TRP A 135 8.01 9.27 6.56
C TRP A 135 8.81 7.99 6.82
N SER A 136 8.30 6.82 6.42
CA SER A 136 8.89 5.49 6.63
C SER A 136 9.84 5.07 5.51
N TRP A 137 9.70 5.67 4.31
CA TRP A 137 10.59 5.42 3.18
C TRP A 137 10.55 6.54 2.15
N ALA A 138 11.62 6.70 1.38
CA ALA A 138 11.63 7.66 0.27
C ALA A 138 10.71 7.20 -0.86
N ARG A 139 10.04 8.17 -1.49
CA ARG A 139 9.37 7.95 -2.79
C ARG A 139 10.37 7.39 -3.78
N SER A 140 10.11 6.19 -4.28
CA SER A 140 11.04 5.46 -5.14
C SER A 140 10.30 4.44 -5.99
N SER A 141 11.02 3.82 -6.92
CA SER A 141 10.46 2.78 -7.79
C SER A 141 11.50 1.79 -8.25
N TYR A 142 11.05 0.63 -8.68
CA TYR A 142 11.82 -0.33 -9.46
C TYR A 142 11.12 -0.55 -10.81
N PRO A 143 11.84 -0.42 -11.94
CA PRO A 143 13.18 0.16 -12.08
C PRO A 143 13.23 1.62 -11.61
N ALA A 144 14.41 2.10 -11.19
CA ALA A 144 14.56 3.44 -10.58
C ALA A 144 14.01 4.59 -11.45
N SER A 145 14.16 4.50 -12.77
CA SER A 145 13.70 5.50 -13.73
C SER A 145 12.17 5.61 -13.86
N LEU A 146 11.42 4.63 -13.35
CA LEU A 146 9.96 4.62 -13.46
C LEU A 146 9.32 5.79 -12.70
N ILE A 147 9.86 6.18 -11.55
CA ILE A 147 9.27 7.22 -10.71
C ILE A 147 9.23 8.56 -11.43
N ASP A 148 10.29 8.94 -12.13
CA ASP A 148 10.34 10.19 -12.90
C ASP A 148 9.34 10.17 -14.05
N ASP A 149 9.20 9.02 -14.71
CA ASP A 149 8.24 8.85 -15.80
C ASP A 149 6.78 8.95 -15.32
N LEU A 150 6.51 8.45 -14.10
CA LEU A 150 5.20 8.55 -13.46
C LEU A 150 4.89 9.97 -13.00
N VAL A 151 5.85 10.65 -12.35
CA VAL A 151 5.70 12.04 -11.91
C VAL A 151 5.51 12.96 -13.11
N ARG A 152 6.27 12.80 -14.20
CA ARG A 152 6.06 13.58 -15.43
C ARG A 152 4.68 13.39 -16.05
N ARG A 153 4.12 12.19 -16.00
CA ARG A 153 2.83 11.87 -16.64
C ARG A 153 1.61 12.22 -15.79
N PHE A 154 1.71 12.05 -14.48
CA PHE A 154 0.56 12.11 -13.57
C PHE A 154 0.68 13.19 -12.49
N GLY A 155 1.85 13.83 -12.38
CA GLY A 155 2.17 14.77 -11.31
C GLY A 155 2.32 14.08 -9.94
N ASP A 156 2.44 14.92 -8.91
CA ASP A 156 2.40 14.47 -7.52
C ASP A 156 0.98 14.05 -7.11
N HIS A 157 0.89 13.30 -6.01
CA HIS A 157 -0.41 13.01 -5.41
C HIS A 157 -1.06 14.31 -4.89
N PRO A 158 -2.35 14.58 -5.17
CA PRO A 158 -3.01 15.84 -4.79
C PRO A 158 -3.11 16.09 -3.28
N VAL A 159 -2.87 15.06 -2.48
CA VAL A 159 -2.85 15.13 -1.02
C VAL A 159 -1.43 14.81 -0.55
N PRO A 160 -0.64 15.83 -0.13
CA PRO A 160 0.73 15.61 0.35
C PRO A 160 0.78 15.07 1.79
N SER A 161 -0.24 15.33 2.60
CA SER A 161 -0.41 14.74 3.94
C SER A 161 -1.88 14.63 4.31
N CYS A 162 -2.28 13.49 4.85
CA CYS A 162 -3.59 13.32 5.48
C CYS A 162 -3.59 13.80 6.94
N ASN A 163 -2.42 13.79 7.58
CA ASN A 163 -2.21 14.21 8.96
C ASN A 163 -2.00 15.71 9.00
N LEU A 164 -3.03 16.46 9.40
CA LEU A 164 -2.89 17.86 9.74
C LEU A 164 -3.27 18.03 11.21
N GLY A 165 -2.32 18.45 12.04
CA GLY A 165 -2.53 18.76 13.46
C GLY A 165 -3.42 19.97 13.73
N ARG A 166 -4.17 20.47 12.73
CA ARG A 166 -5.12 21.58 12.85
C ARG A 166 -6.49 21.18 12.30
N LYS A 167 -7.56 21.65 12.96
CA LYS A 167 -8.94 21.50 12.48
C LYS A 167 -9.09 22.24 11.14
N ARG A 168 -9.47 21.51 10.08
CA ARG A 168 -9.85 22.10 8.79
C ARG A 168 -11.20 22.83 8.94
N THR A 169 -11.34 23.96 8.29
CA THR A 169 -12.64 24.60 8.01
C THR A 169 -13.48 23.72 7.08
N ALA A 170 -14.79 23.99 6.99
CA ALA A 170 -15.68 23.26 6.10
C ALA A 170 -15.23 23.31 4.63
N ALA A 171 -14.80 24.48 4.16
CA ALA A 171 -14.29 24.67 2.79
C ALA A 171 -12.98 23.89 2.54
N GLU A 172 -12.10 23.80 3.55
CA GLU A 172 -10.89 23.00 3.45
C GLU A 172 -11.18 21.50 3.43
N TYR A 173 -12.19 21.02 4.16
CA TYR A 173 -12.64 19.63 4.06
C TYR A 173 -13.23 19.30 2.68
N GLN A 174 -13.98 20.23 2.08
CA GLN A 174 -14.49 20.03 0.72
C GLN A 174 -13.36 19.90 -0.30
N ARG A 175 -12.37 20.81 -0.25
CA ARG A 175 -11.16 20.73 -1.10
C ARG A 175 -10.37 19.45 -0.84
N PHE A 176 -10.21 19.06 0.42
CA PHE A 176 -9.51 17.82 0.78
C PHE A 176 -10.21 16.59 0.19
N ARG A 177 -11.55 16.53 0.28
CA ARG A 177 -12.35 15.47 -0.35
C ARG A 177 -12.16 15.44 -1.87
N GLU A 178 -12.18 16.59 -2.54
CA GLU A 178 -11.96 16.70 -3.98
C GLU A 178 -10.56 16.19 -4.37
N HIS A 179 -9.53 16.55 -3.60
CA HIS A 179 -8.17 16.06 -3.80
C HIS A 179 -8.04 14.55 -3.57
N LEU A 180 -8.72 13.98 -2.57
CA LEU A 180 -8.76 12.53 -2.37
C LEU A 180 -9.40 11.81 -3.57
N ILE A 181 -10.52 12.33 -4.09
CA ILE A 181 -11.18 11.78 -5.28
C ILE A 181 -10.27 11.86 -6.50
N GLU A 182 -9.57 12.98 -6.69
CA GLU A 182 -8.59 13.13 -7.77
C GLU A 182 -7.40 12.19 -7.59
N GLY A 183 -6.93 11.99 -6.36
CA GLY A 183 -5.92 10.99 -6.01
C GLY A 183 -6.30 9.60 -6.49
N VAL A 184 -7.52 9.13 -6.16
CA VAL A 184 -8.05 7.84 -6.64
C VAL A 184 -8.09 7.77 -8.17
N ARG A 185 -8.49 8.86 -8.85
CA ARG A 185 -8.51 8.91 -10.33
C ARG A 185 -7.12 8.79 -10.94
N ARG A 186 -6.11 9.45 -10.38
CA ARG A 186 -4.72 9.38 -10.83
C ARG A 186 -4.12 8.00 -10.56
N THR A 187 -4.31 7.46 -9.35
CA THR A 187 -3.90 6.10 -9.00
C THR A 187 -4.51 5.08 -9.96
N ARG A 188 -5.80 5.18 -10.29
CA ARG A 188 -6.44 4.32 -11.31
C ARG A 188 -5.74 4.41 -12.68
N ARG A 189 -5.37 5.60 -13.13
CA ARG A 189 -4.66 5.79 -14.42
C ARG A 189 -3.27 5.15 -14.38
N LEU A 190 -2.54 5.34 -13.28
CA LEU A 190 -1.25 4.72 -13.01
C LEU A 190 -1.36 3.19 -13.09
N PHE A 191 -2.28 2.58 -12.34
CA PHE A 191 -2.55 1.13 -12.40
C PHE A 191 -2.83 0.65 -13.82
N ARG A 192 -3.67 1.36 -14.59
CA ARG A 192 -4.00 0.97 -15.97
C ARG A 192 -2.80 0.98 -16.90
N VAL A 193 -1.87 1.93 -16.74
CA VAL A 193 -0.64 1.99 -17.53
C VAL A 193 0.29 0.84 -17.13
N SER A 194 0.47 0.62 -15.82
CA SER A 194 1.31 -0.45 -15.29
C SER A 194 0.85 -1.85 -15.69
N LEU A 195 -0.46 -2.06 -15.90
CA LEU A 195 -1.03 -3.35 -16.32
C LEU A 195 -0.95 -3.63 -17.83
N ARG A 196 -0.74 -2.62 -18.67
CA ARG A 196 -0.83 -2.72 -20.14
C ARG A 196 0.51 -2.90 -20.84
N ARG A 197 1.65 -2.60 -20.22
CA ARG A 197 2.97 -2.63 -20.87
C ARG A 197 3.90 -3.71 -20.30
N PRO A 198 4.24 -4.75 -21.09
CA PRO A 198 5.51 -5.44 -20.97
C PRO A 198 6.46 -5.06 -22.14
N PRO A 199 7.75 -4.72 -21.93
CA PRO A 199 8.46 -4.55 -20.66
C PRO A 199 9.13 -3.16 -20.53
N PHE A 200 9.23 -2.67 -19.29
CA PHE A 200 10.24 -1.66 -18.89
C PHE A 200 11.60 -2.32 -18.60
N LEU A 201 11.77 -3.59 -19.01
CA LEU A 201 13.04 -4.33 -19.06
C LEU A 201 13.67 -4.09 -20.43
N ALA A 202 14.09 -2.85 -20.68
CA ALA A 202 15.34 -2.64 -21.38
C ALA A 202 16.29 -2.11 -20.30
N LEU A 203 16.78 -3.02 -19.45
CA LEU A 203 18.05 -2.74 -18.79
C LEU A 203 19.11 -2.91 -19.88
N PRO A 204 20.11 -2.01 -19.97
CA PRO A 204 21.22 -2.16 -20.90
C PRO A 204 21.96 -3.49 -20.70
#